data_AF-A0A9D8RHK4-F1
#
_entry.id   AF-A0A9D8RHK4-F1
#
_cell.length_a   1.000
_cell.length_b   1.000
_cell.length_c   1.000
_cell.angle_alpha   90.00
_cell.angle_beta   90.00
_cell.angle_gamma   90.00
#
_symmetry.space_group_name_H-M   'P 1'
#
loop_
_entity.id
_entity.type
_entity.pdbx_description
1 polymer ?
#
loop_
_entity_poly.entity_id
_entity_poly.type
_entity_poly.pdbx_seq_one_letter_code
_entity_poly.pdbx_strand_id
1 'polypeptide(L)'
;MKNKLVSFIKDFLEISAFIILVFTILTVALGEGAGQVSSLFRLGNSGISVESLLQLFAWTLGVCLIKLVFLTDVVFKSLNGVVRYVLCFGLITILLVIFAFCFKWISNELKYWLTFLCCYAVSTVISIVASNLINKKEDKKLNDALNMLKEKNYKN
;
A
#
# COMPACT_ATOMS: atom_id res chain seq x y z
N MET A 1 -3.65 23.46 5.67
CA MET A 1 -4.69 22.41 5.66
C MET A 1 -5.07 21.97 4.24
N LYS A 2 -5.40 22.89 3.32
CA LYS A 2 -5.71 22.56 1.91
C LYS A 2 -4.71 21.60 1.25
N ASN A 3 -3.41 21.85 1.39
CA ASN A 3 -2.38 21.00 0.76
C ASN A 3 -2.37 19.55 1.28
N LYS A 4 -2.73 19.33 2.56
CA LYS A 4 -2.81 17.98 3.15
C LYS A 4 -4.05 17.23 2.67
N LEU A 5 -5.19 17.92 2.55
CA LEU A 5 -6.42 17.34 2.02
C LEU A 5 -6.25 16.93 0.55
N VAL A 6 -5.65 17.80 -0.27
CA VAL A 6 -5.37 17.48 -1.68
C VAL A 6 -4.42 16.28 -1.80
N SER A 7 -3.35 16.24 -0.99
CA SER A 7 -2.43 15.09 -0.96
C SER A 7 -3.14 13.80 -0.52
N PHE A 8 -4.03 13.88 0.47
CA PHE A 8 -4.80 12.73 0.93
C PHE A 8 -5.73 12.19 -0.15
N ILE A 9 -6.47 13.07 -0.84
CA ILE A 9 -7.36 12.67 -1.94
C ILE A 9 -6.56 12.05 -3.08
N LYS A 10 -5.40 12.63 -3.42
CA LYS A 10 -4.50 12.08 -4.42
C LYS A 10 -4.06 10.66 -4.05
N ASP A 11 -3.53 10.46 -2.85
CA ASP A 11 -3.11 9.15 -2.36
C ASP A 11 -4.26 8.13 -2.39
N PHE A 12 -5.46 8.55 -1.96
CA PHE A 12 -6.65 7.69 -1.95
C PHE A 12 -7.02 7.22 -3.36
N LEU A 13 -7.06 8.15 -4.32
CA LEU A 13 -7.40 7.83 -5.70
C LEU A 13 -6.32 6.98 -6.38
N GLU A 14 -5.04 7.27 -6.15
CA GLU A 14 -3.93 6.50 -6.71
C GLU A 14 -3.93 5.05 -6.21
N ILE A 15 -4.05 4.85 -4.89
CA ILE A 15 -4.08 3.50 -4.31
C ILE A 15 -5.33 2.76 -4.75
N SER A 16 -6.50 3.43 -4.75
CA SER A 16 -7.75 2.79 -5.16
C SER A 16 -7.73 2.38 -6.62
N ALA A 17 -7.25 3.25 -7.52
CA ALA A 17 -7.14 2.96 -8.93
C ALA A 17 -6.18 1.79 -9.19
N PHE A 18 -5.04 1.76 -8.50
CA PHE A 18 -4.09 0.66 -8.61
C PHE A 18 -4.69 -0.67 -8.10
N ILE A 19 -5.36 -0.66 -6.95
CA ILE A 19 -6.02 -1.86 -6.41
C ILE A 19 -7.10 -2.36 -7.36
N ILE A 20 -7.97 -1.48 -7.86
CA ILE A 20 -9.03 -1.87 -8.80
C ILE A 20 -8.45 -2.44 -10.08
N LEU A 21 -7.37 -1.85 -10.61
CA LEU A 21 -6.68 -2.37 -11.79
C LEU A 21 -6.14 -3.78 -11.54
N VAL A 22 -5.42 -4.00 -10.43
CA VAL A 22 -4.88 -5.30 -10.06
C VAL A 22 -6.00 -6.33 -9.90
N PHE A 23 -7.07 -6.00 -9.15
CA PHE A 23 -8.19 -6.91 -8.97
C PHE A 23 -8.96 -7.16 -10.26
N THR A 24 -9.02 -6.21 -11.19
CA THR A 24 -9.62 -6.43 -12.50
C THR A 24 -8.83 -7.46 -13.30
N ILE A 25 -7.50 -7.34 -13.33
CA ILE A 25 -6.62 -8.32 -13.99
C ILE A 25 -6.77 -9.70 -13.35
N LEU A 26 -6.77 -9.76 -12.02
CA LEU A 26 -6.96 -11.03 -11.28
C LEU A 26 -8.34 -11.62 -11.52
N THR A 27 -9.38 -10.79 -11.64
CA THR A 27 -10.74 -11.23 -11.92
C THR A 27 -10.82 -11.87 -13.29
N VAL A 28 -10.19 -11.30 -14.31
CA VAL A 28 -10.14 -11.90 -15.66
C VAL A 28 -9.32 -13.19 -15.68
N ALA A 29 -8.20 -13.23 -14.97
CA ALA A 29 -7.28 -14.36 -15.01
C ALA A 29 -7.72 -15.55 -14.14
N LEU A 30 -8.33 -15.29 -12.98
CA LEU A 30 -8.52 -16.27 -11.91
C LEU A 30 -9.93 -16.24 -11.30
N GLY A 31 -10.83 -15.36 -11.76
CA GLY A 31 -12.10 -15.08 -11.11
C GLY A 31 -12.99 -16.31 -10.91
N GLU A 32 -13.18 -17.14 -11.94
CA GLU A 32 -14.03 -18.35 -11.86
C GLU A 32 -13.58 -19.33 -10.76
N GLY A 33 -12.27 -19.56 -10.63
CA GLY A 33 -11.73 -20.42 -9.57
C GLY A 33 -11.72 -19.72 -8.21
N ALA A 34 -11.36 -18.44 -8.18
CA ALA A 34 -11.25 -17.66 -6.96
C ALA A 34 -12.61 -17.36 -6.30
N GLY A 35 -13.69 -17.28 -7.08
CA GLY A 35 -15.04 -17.00 -6.57
C GLY A 35 -15.59 -18.07 -5.63
N GLN A 36 -15.05 -19.28 -5.67
CA GLN A 36 -15.42 -20.36 -4.75
C GLN A 36 -14.79 -20.20 -3.36
N VAL A 37 -13.68 -19.45 -3.26
CA VAL A 37 -12.84 -19.38 -2.05
C VAL A 37 -12.69 -17.96 -1.50
N SER A 38 -13.13 -16.94 -2.24
CA SER A 38 -12.96 -15.53 -1.89
C SER A 38 -14.19 -14.71 -2.27
N SER A 39 -14.73 -13.96 -1.29
CA SER A 39 -15.85 -13.06 -1.53
C SER A 39 -15.53 -11.91 -2.49
N LEU A 40 -14.25 -11.55 -2.65
CA LEU A 40 -13.82 -10.50 -3.59
C LEU A 40 -14.12 -10.88 -5.04
N PHE A 41 -14.04 -12.17 -5.35
CA PHE A 41 -14.27 -12.72 -6.69
C PHE A 41 -15.64 -13.39 -6.83
N ARG A 42 -16.63 -13.00 -6.01
CA ARG A 42 -17.97 -13.64 -5.97
C ARG A 42 -18.66 -13.71 -7.34
N LEU A 43 -18.40 -12.77 -8.24
CA LEU A 43 -18.95 -12.75 -9.60
C LEU A 43 -18.08 -13.48 -10.63
N GLY A 44 -17.02 -14.17 -10.20
CA GLY A 44 -16.08 -14.83 -11.08
C GLY A 44 -15.49 -13.87 -12.11
N ASN A 45 -15.44 -14.29 -13.39
CA ASN A 45 -14.95 -13.45 -14.48
C ASN A 45 -15.96 -12.36 -14.94
N SER A 46 -17.17 -12.29 -14.36
CA SER A 46 -18.17 -11.29 -14.73
C SER A 46 -17.89 -9.89 -14.15
N GLY A 47 -16.83 -9.73 -13.35
CA GLY A 47 -16.36 -8.44 -12.85
C GLY A 47 -16.28 -8.37 -11.33
N ILE A 48 -16.00 -7.17 -10.81
CA ILE A 48 -15.94 -6.90 -9.37
C ILE A 48 -17.34 -6.47 -8.91
N SER A 49 -17.88 -7.12 -7.87
CA SER A 49 -19.18 -6.75 -7.33
C SER A 49 -19.14 -5.36 -6.68
N VAL A 50 -20.27 -4.63 -6.68
CA VAL A 50 -20.36 -3.32 -6.02
C VAL A 50 -20.01 -3.41 -4.53
N GLU A 51 -20.42 -4.50 -3.86
CA GLU A 51 -20.04 -4.77 -2.46
C GLU A 51 -18.52 -4.90 -2.30
N SER A 52 -17.87 -5.71 -3.13
CA SER A 52 -16.40 -5.90 -3.12
C SER A 52 -15.68 -4.57 -3.40
N LEU A 53 -16.20 -3.79 -4.35
CA LEU A 53 -15.64 -2.48 -4.71
C LEU A 53 -15.71 -1.49 -3.53
N LEU A 54 -16.85 -1.41 -2.84
CA LEU A 54 -17.02 -0.59 -1.65
C LEU A 54 -16.11 -1.04 -0.51
N GLN A 55 -15.92 -2.35 -0.33
CA GLN A 55 -14.98 -2.90 0.65
C GLN A 55 -13.53 -2.51 0.32
N LEU A 56 -13.11 -2.57 -0.96
CA LEU A 56 -11.78 -2.15 -1.41
C LEU A 56 -11.56 -0.63 -1.26
N PHE A 57 -12.60 0.18 -1.46
CA PHE A 57 -12.54 1.62 -1.17
C PHE A 57 -12.43 1.90 0.33
N ALA A 58 -13.24 1.24 1.16
CA ALA A 58 -13.17 1.38 2.61
C ALA A 58 -11.79 0.96 3.16
N TRP A 59 -11.23 -0.11 2.61
CA TRP A 59 -9.87 -0.56 2.86
C TRP A 59 -8.84 0.52 2.51
N THR A 60 -8.89 1.04 1.29
CA THR A 60 -7.97 2.11 0.84
C THR A 60 -8.10 3.36 1.69
N LEU A 61 -9.32 3.74 2.08
CA LEU A 61 -9.57 4.87 2.96
C LEU A 61 -8.89 4.67 4.31
N GLY A 62 -9.00 3.48 4.91
CA GLY A 62 -8.33 3.13 6.15
C GLY A 62 -6.80 3.21 6.02
N VAL A 63 -6.24 2.70 4.93
CA VAL A 63 -4.80 2.81 4.63
C VAL A 63 -4.36 4.28 4.56
N CYS A 64 -5.10 5.13 3.83
CA CYS A 64 -4.79 6.55 3.72
C CYS A 64 -4.89 7.29 5.06
N LEU A 65 -5.87 6.96 5.89
CA LEU A 65 -6.00 7.54 7.23
C LEU A 65 -4.83 7.15 8.13
N ILE A 66 -4.42 5.87 8.12
CA ILE A 66 -3.23 5.40 8.86
C ILE A 66 -1.98 6.13 8.37
N LYS A 67 -1.76 6.22 7.05
CA LYS A 67 -0.64 6.97 6.45
C LYS A 67 -0.67 8.44 6.91
N LEU A 68 -1.84 9.07 6.91
CA LEU A 68 -1.97 10.46 7.37
C LEU A 68 -1.55 10.59 8.83
N VAL A 69 -1.99 9.70 9.71
CA VAL A 69 -1.67 9.74 11.15
C VAL A 69 -0.17 9.53 11.42
N PHE A 70 0.45 8.53 10.77
CA PHE A 70 1.83 8.14 11.07
C PHE A 70 2.88 8.88 10.24
N LEU A 71 2.59 9.21 8.98
CA LEU A 71 3.54 9.83 8.04
C LEU A 71 3.41 11.35 8.00
N THR A 72 2.31 11.92 8.49
CA THR A 72 2.28 13.36 8.74
C THR A 72 2.91 13.64 10.10
N ASP A 73 3.77 14.66 10.20
CA ASP A 73 4.37 15.15 11.46
C ASP A 73 3.35 15.72 12.49
N VAL A 74 2.07 15.34 12.39
CA VAL A 74 0.97 15.80 13.24
C VAL A 74 1.00 15.12 14.59
N VAL A 75 1.26 13.81 14.66
CA VAL A 75 1.09 13.04 15.90
C VAL A 75 2.41 12.63 16.55
N PHE A 76 3.44 12.26 15.76
CA PHE A 76 4.64 11.61 16.30
C PHE A 76 5.94 12.35 16.04
N LYS A 77 5.96 13.68 16.16
CA LYS A 77 7.12 14.55 15.88
C LYS A 77 8.46 14.07 16.49
N SER A 78 8.42 13.33 17.60
CA SER A 78 9.61 12.81 18.31
C SER A 78 10.09 11.42 17.89
N LEU A 79 9.33 10.65 17.10
CA LEU A 79 9.74 9.30 16.70
C LEU A 79 10.67 9.33 15.48
N ASN A 80 11.74 8.52 15.53
CA ASN A 80 12.64 8.26 14.40
C ASN A 80 11.84 7.76 13.18
N GLY A 81 12.17 8.27 11.99
CA GLY A 81 11.45 7.98 10.75
C GLY A 81 11.26 6.49 10.48
N VAL A 82 12.28 5.67 10.72
CA VAL A 82 12.22 4.20 10.52
C VAL A 82 11.14 3.55 11.38
N VAL A 83 11.03 3.94 12.65
CA VAL A 83 10.04 3.39 13.59
C VAL A 83 8.62 3.74 13.13
N ARG A 84 8.40 4.96 12.63
CA ARG A 84 7.10 5.37 12.10
C ARG A 84 6.67 4.53 10.90
N TYR A 85 7.58 4.24 9.97
CA TYR A 85 7.30 3.39 8.81
C TYR A 85 6.96 1.95 9.23
N VAL A 86 7.71 1.36 10.17
CA VAL A 86 7.45 0.01 10.67
C VAL A 86 6.08 -0.07 11.37
N LEU A 87 5.75 0.88 12.23
CA LEU A 87 4.45 0.94 12.91
C LEU A 87 3.29 1.15 11.93
N CYS A 88 3.46 2.07 10.97
CA CYS A 88 2.47 2.34 9.94
C CYS A 88 2.20 1.07 9.11
N PHE A 89 3.26 0.38 8.70
CA PHE A 89 3.15 -0.87 7.94
C PHE A 89 2.44 -1.95 8.75
N GLY A 90 2.85 -2.17 10.00
CA GLY A 90 2.21 -3.16 10.89
C GLY A 90 0.72 -2.89 11.11
N LEU A 91 0.33 -1.61 11.29
CA LEU A 91 -1.08 -1.26 11.46
C LEU A 91 -1.90 -1.46 10.17
N ILE A 92 -1.32 -1.18 9.00
CA ILE A 92 -1.92 -1.52 7.71
C ILE A 92 -2.09 -3.04 7.61
N THR A 93 -1.07 -3.85 7.94
CA THR A 93 -1.20 -5.31 7.94
C THR A 93 -2.33 -5.79 8.85
N ILE A 94 -2.46 -5.23 10.06
CA ILE A 94 -3.54 -5.59 10.99
C ILE A 94 -4.89 -5.23 10.40
N LEU A 95 -5.05 -4.03 9.82
CA LEU A 95 -6.27 -3.63 9.15
C LEU A 95 -6.63 -4.62 8.04
N LEU A 96 -5.62 -5.12 7.28
CA LEU A 96 -5.83 -6.05 6.16
C LEU A 96 -6.42 -7.36 6.66
N VAL A 97 -5.84 -7.88 7.74
CA VAL A 97 -6.32 -9.10 8.41
C VAL A 97 -7.75 -8.92 8.91
N ILE A 98 -8.07 -7.78 9.55
CA ILE A 98 -9.42 -7.47 10.02
C ILE A 98 -10.42 -7.47 8.85
N PHE A 99 -10.12 -6.78 7.75
CA PHE A 99 -10.99 -6.75 6.57
C PHE A 99 -11.15 -8.15 5.97
N ALA A 100 -10.05 -8.90 5.85
CA ALA A 100 -10.08 -10.25 5.30
C ALA A 100 -10.99 -11.19 6.10
N PHE A 101 -10.97 -11.10 7.43
CA PHE A 101 -11.89 -11.85 8.30
C PHE A 101 -13.33 -11.33 8.23
N CYS A 102 -13.54 -10.03 8.39
CA CYS A 102 -14.89 -9.44 8.45
C CYS A 102 -15.68 -9.64 7.15
N PHE A 103 -15.01 -9.53 6.00
CA PHE A 103 -15.64 -9.63 4.69
C PHE A 103 -15.43 -10.99 4.01
N LYS A 104 -14.78 -11.94 4.70
CA LYS A 104 -14.48 -13.29 4.17
C LYS A 104 -13.74 -13.23 2.83
N TRP A 105 -12.77 -12.31 2.72
CA TRP A 105 -11.95 -12.19 1.50
C TRP A 105 -11.11 -13.44 1.25
N ILE A 106 -10.79 -14.18 2.30
CA ILE A 106 -10.07 -15.44 2.24
C ILE A 106 -10.93 -16.50 2.91
N SER A 107 -11.03 -17.69 2.31
CA SER A 107 -11.67 -18.84 2.94
C SER A 107 -11.03 -19.14 4.31
N ASN A 108 -11.83 -19.68 5.24
CA ASN A 108 -11.37 -20.00 6.59
C ASN A 108 -10.36 -21.16 6.64
N GLU A 109 -10.07 -21.82 5.52
CA GLU A 109 -9.04 -22.86 5.50
C GLU A 109 -7.64 -22.27 5.64
N LEU A 110 -6.86 -22.86 6.55
CA LEU A 110 -5.50 -22.44 6.88
C LEU A 110 -4.56 -22.39 5.66
N LYS A 111 -4.79 -23.25 4.67
CA LYS A 111 -4.01 -23.28 3.42
C LYS A 111 -4.03 -21.93 2.69
N TYR A 112 -5.18 -21.29 2.55
CA TYR A 112 -5.29 -20.02 1.83
C TYR A 112 -4.64 -18.87 2.60
N TRP A 113 -4.73 -18.89 3.93
CA TRP A 113 -4.03 -17.93 4.79
C TRP A 113 -2.51 -18.08 4.72
N LEU A 114 -1.99 -19.31 4.66
CA LEU A 114 -0.56 -19.55 4.47
C LEU A 114 -0.07 -19.07 3.10
N THR A 115 -0.84 -19.33 2.03
CA THR A 115 -0.50 -18.84 0.69
C THR A 115 -0.52 -17.31 0.65
N PHE A 116 -1.53 -16.68 1.24
CA PHE A 116 -1.62 -15.23 1.35
C PHE A 116 -0.43 -14.63 2.09
N LEU A 117 -0.07 -15.20 3.25
CA LEU A 117 1.07 -14.73 4.04
C LEU A 117 2.39 -14.88 3.27
N CYS A 118 2.56 -15.98 2.54
CA CYS A 118 3.73 -16.22 1.70
C CYS A 118 3.83 -15.18 0.58
N CYS A 119 2.75 -14.96 -0.19
CA CYS A 119 2.71 -13.96 -1.24
C CYS A 119 2.94 -12.54 -0.68
N TYR A 120 2.33 -12.22 0.46
CA TYR A 120 2.49 -10.93 1.13
C TYR A 120 3.92 -10.70 1.62
N ALA A 121 4.57 -11.72 2.19
CA ALA A 121 5.96 -11.64 2.61
C ALA A 121 6.90 -11.42 1.41
N VAL A 122 6.72 -12.18 0.33
CA VAL A 122 7.51 -12.04 -0.90
C VAL A 122 7.33 -10.65 -1.52
N SER A 123 6.09 -10.17 -1.66
CA SER A 123 5.83 -8.84 -2.21
C SER A 123 6.46 -7.74 -1.34
N THR A 124 6.39 -7.89 -0.02
CA THR A 124 6.97 -6.93 0.93
C THR A 124 8.49 -6.87 0.80
N VAL A 125 9.16 -8.03 0.72
CA VAL A 125 10.62 -8.09 0.54
C VAL A 125 11.02 -7.43 -0.78
N ILE A 126 10.31 -7.73 -1.87
CA ILE A 126 10.57 -7.10 -3.18
C ILE A 126 10.40 -5.58 -3.08
N SER A 127 9.32 -5.10 -2.45
CA SER A 127 9.09 -3.66 -2.27
C SER A 127 10.20 -3.01 -1.45
N ILE A 128 10.64 -3.60 -0.34
CA ILE A 128 11.74 -3.07 0.49
C ILE A 128 13.03 -2.97 -0.32
N VAL A 129 13.39 -4.02 -1.05
CA VAL A 129 14.61 -4.04 -1.89
C VAL A 129 14.52 -2.96 -2.96
N ALA A 130 13.39 -2.87 -3.67
CA ALA A 130 13.18 -1.87 -4.71
C ALA A 130 13.27 -0.44 -4.15
N SER A 131 12.60 -0.15 -3.03
CA SER A 131 12.68 1.15 -2.37
C SER A 131 14.10 1.51 -1.95
N ASN A 132 14.86 0.58 -1.38
CA ASN A 132 16.25 0.83 -1.00
C ASN A 132 17.15 1.15 -2.21
N LEU A 133 16.93 0.49 -3.35
CA LEU A 133 17.68 0.77 -4.58
C LEU A 133 17.35 2.14 -5.18
N ILE A 134 16.08 2.54 -5.14
CA ILE A 134 15.63 3.85 -5.61
C ILE A 134 16.19 4.95 -4.69
N ASN A 135 16.03 4.80 -3.38
CA ASN A 135 16.53 5.76 -2.39
C ASN A 135 18.04 5.97 -2.53
N LYS A 136 18.84 4.91 -2.71
CA LYS A 136 20.29 5.05 -2.95
C LYS A 136 20.63 5.86 -4.21
N LYS A 137 19.84 5.74 -5.28
CA LYS A 137 20.04 6.52 -6.51
C LYS A 137 19.69 7.98 -6.30
N GLU A 138 18.61 8.26 -5.59
CA GLU A 138 18.18 9.61 -5.24
C GLU A 138 19.17 10.29 -4.30
N ASP A 139 19.64 9.59 -3.27
CA ASP A 139 20.65 10.08 -2.33
C ASP A 139 21.94 10.46 -3.04
N LYS A 140 22.40 9.62 -4.00
CA LYS A 140 23.58 9.92 -4.80
C LYS A 140 23.38 11.19 -5.64
N LYS A 141 22.25 11.28 -6.34
CA LYS A 141 21.92 12.44 -7.18
C LYS A 141 21.83 13.74 -6.36
N LEU A 142 21.28 13.67 -5.16
CA LEU A 142 21.17 14.82 -4.25
C LEU A 142 22.55 15.26 -3.74
N ASN A 143 23.40 14.31 -3.36
CA ASN A 143 24.77 14.58 -2.92
C ASN A 143 25.62 15.19 -4.05
N ASP A 144 25.49 14.67 -5.28
CA ASP A 144 26.20 15.22 -6.44
C ASP A 144 25.78 16.68 -6.72
N ALA A 145 24.47 16.98 -6.65
CA ALA A 145 23.96 18.35 -6.81
C ALA A 145 24.44 19.28 -5.69
N LEU A 146 24.49 18.81 -4.44
CA LEU A 146 25.02 19.58 -3.31
C LEU A 146 26.51 19.89 -3.47
N ASN A 147 27.30 18.94 -3.97
CA ASN A 147 28.73 19.15 -4.22
C ASN A 147 28.95 20.20 -5.32
N MET A 148 28.19 20.15 -6.41
CA MET A 148 28.24 21.17 -7.46
C MET A 148 27.90 22.58 -6.95
N LEU A 149 26.90 22.70 -6.06
CA LEU A 149 26.53 23.99 -5.46
C LEU A 149 27.60 24.51 -4.49
N LYS A 150 28.27 23.63 -3.74
CA LYS A 150 29.38 24.01 -2.85
C LYS A 150 30.59 24.49 -3.63
N GLU A 151 30.97 23.78 -4.69
CA GLU A 151 32.09 24.19 -5.56
C GLU A 151 31.81 25.54 -6.25
N LYS A 152 30.56 25.80 -6.65
CA LYS A 152 30.16 27.07 -7.25
C LYS A 152 30.15 28.23 -6.24
N ASN A 153 29.77 27.99 -4.98
CA ASN A 153 29.84 29.00 -3.91
C ASN A 153 31.28 29.30 -3.45
N TYR A 154 32.20 28.33 -3.54
CA TYR A 154 33.59 28.54 -3.14
C TYR A 154 34.43 29.30 -4.19
N LYS A 155 33.98 29.34 -5.45
CA LYS A 155 34.65 30.06 -6.55
C LYS A 155 34.16 31.50 -6.75
N ASN A 156 33.16 31.94 -5.99
CA ASN A 156 32.66 33.32 -5.93
C ASN A 156 33.11 33.98 -4.63
#